data_AF-A0A7S2WH04-F1
#
_entry.id   AF-A0A7S2WH04-F1
#
_cell.length_a   1.000
_cell.length_b   1.000
_cell.length_c   1.000
_cell.angle_alpha   90.00
_cell.angle_beta   90.00
_cell.angle_gamma   90.00
#
_symmetry.space_group_name_H-M   'P 1'
#
loop_
_entity.id
_entity.type
_entity.pdbx_description
1 polymer ?
#
loop_
_entity_poly.entity_id
_entity_poly.type
_entity_poly.pdbx_seq_one_letter_code
_entity_poly.pdbx_strand_id
1 'polypeptide(L)'
;SNVTLFSEYNFCSCRNMNNDEEPRIHDQLPTVQDVHSKSLSDLNNIVSHKDINRAKRKKIFYIGLVTFIIMSVCLIFGVRSTKSSGRSSEVSEGSEDEESLDREALAFRFLSTVCSSVDDLKEIGSSQQRAYAWITEEDGLQLKIPKSLTDDNASTFVSRYVLAVLYFALDGSKWSEKFNFLTQVDACAWASVYGSTYGILCNAQFEPYSIDMTLNSLKGFIPPEIGLLTSLEILVLTGNGLKGPLPLQMEGLKNLQVLQLNSNQLTGDIPTWLSSLTK
;
A
#
# COMPACT_ATOMS: atom_id res chain seq x y z
N SER A 1 -44.33 10.44 -32.83
CA SER A 1 -43.83 9.81 -34.06
C SER A 1 -42.35 9.51 -33.85
N ASN A 2 -42.06 8.36 -33.24
CA ASN A 2 -41.57 7.11 -33.89
C ASN A 2 -40.06 7.21 -34.18
N VAL A 3 -39.20 6.65 -33.31
CA VAL A 3 -38.63 5.27 -33.35
C VAL A 3 -37.65 5.15 -34.53
N THR A 4 -36.34 4.91 -34.32
CA THR A 4 -35.78 3.55 -34.21
C THR A 4 -34.43 3.48 -33.47
N LEU A 5 -34.35 2.53 -32.54
CA LEU A 5 -33.13 1.95 -31.96
C LEU A 5 -32.58 0.90 -32.94
N PHE A 6 -31.25 0.85 -33.11
CA PHE A 6 -30.57 -0.30 -33.71
C PHE A 6 -30.10 -1.25 -32.60
N SER A 7 -30.72 -2.43 -32.56
CA SER A 7 -30.16 -3.65 -31.99
C SER A 7 -29.41 -4.41 -33.07
N GLU A 8 -28.34 -5.13 -32.73
CA GLU A 8 -28.08 -6.51 -33.16
C GLU A 8 -26.71 -6.95 -32.67
N TYR A 9 -26.64 -7.96 -31.80
CA TYR A 9 -25.66 -9.05 -31.87
C TYR A 9 -26.19 -10.27 -31.09
N ASN A 10 -26.76 -11.18 -31.89
CA ASN A 10 -26.91 -12.64 -31.76
C ASN A 10 -26.74 -13.33 -30.39
N PHE A 11 -27.88 -13.77 -29.86
CA PHE A 11 -28.00 -14.90 -28.94
C PHE A 11 -27.80 -16.23 -29.68
N CYS A 12 -26.92 -17.09 -29.17
CA CYS A 12 -26.91 -18.51 -29.54
C CYS A 12 -28.14 -19.21 -28.96
N SER A 13 -28.93 -19.78 -29.87
CA SER A 13 -30.10 -20.62 -29.65
C SER A 13 -29.71 -22.01 -29.15
N CYS A 14 -30.27 -22.46 -28.02
CA CYS A 14 -30.48 -23.88 -27.74
C CYS A 14 -31.97 -24.20 -27.81
N ARG A 15 -32.28 -25.08 -28.76
CA ARG A 15 -33.62 -25.57 -29.11
C ARG A 15 -34.05 -26.63 -28.09
N ASN A 16 -35.31 -26.57 -27.64
CA ASN A 16 -35.97 -27.61 -26.87
C ASN A 16 -35.87 -28.98 -27.57
N MET A 17 -35.39 -29.99 -26.84
CA MET A 17 -35.79 -31.38 -27.03
C MET A 17 -36.43 -31.86 -25.72
N ASN A 18 -37.68 -32.29 -25.81
CA ASN A 18 -38.40 -32.94 -24.72
C ASN A 18 -37.89 -34.37 -24.52
N ASN A 19 -37.83 -34.76 -23.25
CA ASN A 19 -37.97 -36.09 -22.65
C ASN A 19 -37.18 -37.26 -23.27
N ASP A 20 -36.21 -37.79 -22.51
CA ASP A 20 -36.34 -39.11 -21.86
C ASP A 20 -35.10 -39.39 -20.97
N GLU A 21 -35.36 -39.91 -19.76
CA GLU A 21 -34.45 -40.59 -18.80
C GLU A 21 -33.30 -39.79 -18.12
N GLU A 22 -33.54 -39.37 -16.87
CA GLU A 22 -32.55 -38.87 -15.92
C GLU A 22 -32.10 -40.00 -14.96
N PRO A 23 -30.79 -40.36 -14.86
CA PRO A 23 -30.29 -41.14 -13.74
C PRO A 23 -29.87 -40.20 -12.60
N ARG A 24 -30.50 -40.37 -11.43
CA ARG A 24 -30.14 -39.70 -10.17
C ARG A 24 -28.69 -40.01 -9.79
N ILE A 25 -27.82 -39.01 -9.88
CA ILE A 25 -26.53 -38.98 -9.17
C ILE A 25 -26.58 -37.82 -8.17
N HIS A 26 -27.40 -38.01 -7.15
CA HIS A 26 -27.32 -37.24 -5.91
C HIS A 26 -27.13 -38.24 -4.79
N ASP A 27 -25.87 -38.63 -4.59
CA ASP A 27 -25.30 -38.96 -3.29
C ASP A 27 -23.78 -39.07 -3.48
N GLN A 28 -23.01 -38.34 -2.65
CA GLN A 28 -21.53 -38.30 -2.59
C GLN A 28 -20.77 -37.19 -3.34
N LEU A 29 -21.26 -35.94 -3.30
CA LEU A 29 -20.36 -34.77 -3.41
C LEU A 29 -20.43 -33.96 -2.11
N PRO A 30 -19.30 -33.72 -1.42
CA PRO A 30 -19.29 -32.96 -0.17
C PRO A 30 -19.77 -31.53 -0.42
N THR A 31 -20.55 -30.99 0.51
CA THR A 31 -21.08 -29.63 0.38
C THR A 31 -19.95 -28.62 0.56
N VAL A 32 -20.12 -27.40 0.04
CA VAL A 32 -19.14 -26.31 0.17
C VAL A 32 -18.79 -26.01 1.65
N GLN A 33 -19.72 -26.26 2.58
CA GLN A 33 -19.49 -26.15 4.02
C GLN A 33 -18.59 -27.26 4.58
N ASP A 34 -18.63 -28.47 4.01
CA ASP A 34 -17.78 -29.60 4.41
C ASP A 34 -16.32 -29.39 3.95
N VAL A 35 -16.12 -28.75 2.79
CA VAL A 35 -14.79 -28.41 2.27
C VAL A 35 -14.16 -27.26 3.08
N HIS A 36 -14.95 -26.27 3.48
CA HIS A 36 -14.48 -25.12 4.24
C HIS A 36 -14.12 -25.46 5.69
N SER A 37 -14.87 -26.37 6.33
CA SER A 37 -14.58 -26.82 7.70
C SER A 37 -13.32 -27.67 7.77
N LYS A 38 -13.10 -28.55 6.78
CA LYS A 38 -11.89 -29.38 6.66
C LYS A 38 -10.63 -28.54 6.39
N SER A 39 -10.73 -27.53 5.52
CA SER A 39 -9.63 -26.59 5.25
C SER A 39 -9.22 -25.77 6.49
N LEU A 40 -10.20 -25.32 7.29
CA LEU A 40 -9.94 -24.61 8.55
C LEU A 40 -9.30 -25.50 9.62
N SER A 41 -9.68 -26.79 9.71
CA SER A 41 -9.02 -27.72 10.62
C SER A 41 -7.59 -28.05 10.21
N ASP A 42 -7.32 -28.13 8.90
CA ASP A 42 -5.98 -28.40 8.39
C ASP A 42 -5.05 -27.18 8.56
N LEU A 43 -5.55 -25.96 8.37
CA LEU A 43 -4.81 -24.71 8.65
C LEU A 43 -4.46 -24.52 10.13
N ASN A 44 -5.39 -24.84 11.04
CA ASN A 44 -5.14 -24.76 12.49
C ASN A 44 -4.15 -25.83 12.98
N ASN A 45 -4.00 -26.94 12.26
CA ASN A 45 -3.00 -27.97 12.56
C ASN A 45 -1.60 -27.63 12.00
N ILE A 46 -1.51 -26.81 10.94
CA ILE A 46 -0.24 -26.38 10.33
C ILE A 46 0.42 -25.23 11.11
N VAL A 47 -0.38 -24.36 11.75
CA VAL A 47 0.15 -23.22 12.53
C VAL A 47 -0.34 -23.31 13.97
N SER A 48 0.37 -24.07 14.80
CA SER A 48 0.08 -24.10 16.23
C SER A 48 0.38 -22.74 16.85
N HIS A 49 -0.53 -22.24 17.69
CA HIS A 49 -0.33 -21.05 18.53
C HIS A 49 0.95 -21.14 19.38
N LYS A 50 1.45 -22.35 19.65
CA LYS A 50 2.74 -22.60 20.31
C LYS A 50 3.93 -22.20 19.43
N ASP A 51 3.86 -22.35 18.11
CA ASP A 51 4.98 -22.06 17.20
C ASP A 51 5.13 -20.56 16.95
N ILE A 52 4.03 -19.81 16.85
CA ILE A 52 4.06 -18.34 16.82
C ILE A 52 4.65 -17.78 18.12
N ASN A 53 4.21 -18.30 19.27
CA ASN A 53 4.74 -17.87 20.57
C ASN A 53 6.21 -18.29 20.76
N ARG A 54 6.64 -19.42 20.19
CA ARG A 54 8.03 -19.87 20.18
C ARG A 54 8.90 -18.98 19.29
N ALA A 55 8.41 -18.58 18.11
CA ALA A 55 9.10 -17.66 17.20
C ALA A 55 9.22 -16.25 17.82
N LYS A 56 8.15 -15.73 18.44
CA LYS A 56 8.17 -14.45 19.16
C LYS A 56 9.14 -14.47 20.34
N ARG A 57 9.16 -15.55 21.14
CA ARG A 57 10.13 -15.71 22.24
C ARG A 57 11.56 -15.80 21.75
N LYS A 58 11.82 -16.48 20.61
CA LYS A 58 13.15 -16.53 19.99
C LYS A 58 13.61 -15.16 19.50
N LYS A 59 12.73 -14.37 18.87
CA LYS A 59 13.05 -12.98 18.44
C LYS A 59 13.38 -12.07 19.64
N ILE A 60 12.56 -12.11 20.69
CA ILE A 60 12.79 -11.32 21.93
C ILE A 60 14.11 -11.72 22.60
N PHE A 61 14.41 -13.02 22.66
CA PHE A 61 15.67 -13.51 23.23
C PHE A 61 16.88 -13.03 22.42
N TYR A 62 16.80 -13.03 21.09
CA TYR A 62 17.89 -12.59 20.21
C TYR A 62 18.17 -11.08 20.35
N ILE A 63 17.12 -10.26 20.43
CA ILE A 63 17.24 -8.82 20.68
C ILE A 63 17.89 -8.55 22.05
N GLY A 64 17.47 -9.29 23.09
CA GLY A 64 18.09 -9.22 24.42
C GLY A 64 19.57 -9.63 24.43
N LEU A 65 19.94 -10.65 23.65
CA LEU A 65 21.32 -11.13 23.54
C LEU A 65 22.22 -10.10 22.84
N VAL A 66 21.76 -9.53 21.72
CA VAL A 66 22.51 -8.54 20.94
C VAL A 66 22.73 -7.26 21.74
N THR A 67 21.69 -6.76 22.42
CA THR A 67 21.81 -5.57 23.29
C THR A 67 22.76 -5.81 24.47
N PHE A 68 22.74 -7.00 25.08
CA PHE A 68 23.67 -7.37 26.15
C PHE A 68 25.13 -7.45 25.67
N ILE A 69 25.37 -8.00 24.47
CA ILE A 69 26.70 -8.06 23.86
C ILE A 69 27.21 -6.64 23.58
N ILE A 70 26.39 -5.76 22.98
CA ILE A 70 26.77 -4.37 22.70
C ILE A 70 27.13 -3.63 23.99
N MET A 71 26.30 -3.73 25.03
CA MET A 71 26.58 -3.10 26.34
C MET A 71 27.85 -3.65 27.00
N SER A 72 28.11 -4.96 26.87
CA SER A 72 29.31 -5.60 27.40
C SER A 72 30.57 -5.16 26.64
N VAL A 73 30.50 -5.03 25.31
CA VAL A 73 31.58 -4.52 24.47
C VAL A 73 31.86 -3.05 24.79
N CYS A 74 30.84 -2.22 24.98
CA CYS A 74 31.01 -0.82 25.40
C CYS A 74 31.66 -0.66 26.78
N LEU A 75 31.42 -1.60 27.71
CA LEU A 75 32.04 -1.61 29.03
C LEU A 75 33.50 -2.12 29.00
N ILE A 76 33.82 -3.06 28.11
CA ILE A 76 35.19 -3.60 27.94
C ILE A 76 36.09 -2.59 27.21
N PHE A 77 35.56 -1.89 26.20
CA PHE A 77 36.29 -0.91 25.39
C PHE A 77 36.00 0.52 25.82
N GLY A 78 36.12 0.81 27.13
CA GLY A 78 35.86 2.12 27.72
C GLY A 78 36.24 3.28 26.81
N VAL A 79 35.22 3.96 26.26
CA VAL A 79 35.39 5.04 25.28
C VAL A 79 36.11 6.20 25.95
N ARG A 80 37.42 6.30 25.69
CA ARG A 80 38.25 7.44 26.07
C ARG A 80 38.26 8.41 24.90
N SER A 81 37.52 9.51 25.05
CA SER A 81 37.56 10.64 24.13
C SER A 81 38.99 11.14 23.98
N THR A 82 39.53 11.15 22.75
CA THR A 82 40.72 11.92 22.44
C THR A 82 40.48 12.73 21.16
N LYS A 83 40.90 13.99 21.25
CA LYS A 83 40.87 15.03 20.22
C LYS A 83 42.33 15.31 19.86
N SER A 84 42.73 15.18 18.60
CA SER A 84 44.03 15.64 18.04
C SER A 84 43.97 15.45 16.52
N SER A 85 43.95 16.51 15.71
CA SER A 85 45.12 17.25 15.18
C SER A 85 46.02 16.39 14.28
N GLY A 86 46.08 16.75 13.00
CA GLY A 86 46.43 15.87 11.87
C GLY A 86 47.90 15.73 11.50
N ARG A 87 48.14 14.91 10.46
CA ARG A 87 49.20 15.07 9.45
C ARG A 87 48.94 14.16 8.24
N SER A 88 49.20 14.73 7.07
CA SER A 88 49.14 14.18 5.72
C SER A 88 49.95 12.89 5.49
N SER A 89 49.39 11.96 4.71
CA SER A 89 50.13 11.02 3.86
C SER A 89 49.21 10.60 2.72
N GLU A 90 49.54 10.97 1.49
CA GLU A 90 48.95 10.42 0.26
C GLU A 90 49.37 8.96 0.11
N VAL A 91 48.40 8.06 0.04
CA VAL A 91 48.48 6.79 -0.69
C VAL A 91 47.14 6.62 -1.41
N SER A 92 47.23 6.51 -2.73
CA SER A 92 46.12 6.27 -3.64
C SER A 92 45.62 4.83 -3.52
N GLU A 93 44.35 4.64 -3.20
CA GLU A 93 43.55 3.48 -3.60
C GLU A 93 42.06 3.79 -3.42
N GLY A 94 41.24 3.27 -4.34
CA GLY A 94 39.92 3.79 -4.71
C GLY A 94 38.92 4.01 -3.57
N SER A 95 38.21 5.14 -3.64
CA SER A 95 37.05 5.40 -2.79
C SER A 95 35.80 4.77 -3.40
N GLU A 96 35.63 3.47 -3.19
CA GLU A 96 34.30 2.86 -3.01
C GLU A 96 33.92 3.03 -1.53
N ASP A 97 33.71 4.27 -1.08
CA ASP A 97 33.17 4.55 0.25
C ASP A 97 31.71 4.97 0.12
N GLU A 98 30.87 4.07 -0.41
CA GLU A 98 29.44 4.13 -0.16
C GLU A 98 29.21 3.38 1.16
N GLU A 99 29.45 4.08 2.28
CA GLU A 99 29.08 3.64 3.61
C GLU A 99 27.66 3.08 3.53
N SER A 100 27.49 1.78 3.83
CA SER A 100 26.24 1.04 3.62
C SER A 100 25.16 1.60 4.54
N LEU A 101 24.55 2.69 4.09
CA LEU A 101 23.56 3.42 4.86
C LEU A 101 22.39 2.48 5.09
N ASP A 102 21.98 2.35 6.35
CA ASP A 102 20.88 1.47 6.72
C ASP A 102 19.62 1.80 5.91
N ARG A 103 18.84 0.77 5.57
CA ARG A 103 17.65 0.90 4.70
C ARG A 103 16.67 1.93 5.25
N GLU A 104 16.52 1.95 6.58
CA GLU A 104 15.70 2.90 7.31
C GLU A 104 16.16 4.34 7.07
N ALA A 105 17.48 4.59 7.16
CA ALA A 105 18.09 5.91 6.96
C ALA A 105 18.01 6.36 5.50
N LEU A 106 18.20 5.45 4.53
CA LEU A 106 17.98 5.74 3.11
C LEU A 106 16.53 6.14 2.84
N ALA A 107 15.58 5.36 3.38
CA ALA A 107 14.16 5.59 3.18
C ALA A 107 13.72 6.90 3.83
N PHE A 108 14.18 7.18 5.06
CA PHE A 108 13.92 8.45 5.73
C PHE A 108 14.44 9.63 4.91
N ARG A 109 15.69 9.55 4.44
CA ARG A 109 16.30 10.60 3.63
C ARG A 109 15.48 10.84 2.37
N PHE A 110 15.12 9.79 1.63
CA PHE A 110 14.32 9.91 0.42
C PHE A 110 12.91 10.48 0.71
N LEU A 111 12.17 9.89 1.66
CA LEU A 111 10.81 10.30 1.98
C LEU A 111 10.73 11.74 2.52
N SER A 112 11.75 12.19 3.24
CA SER A 112 11.82 13.59 3.70
C SER A 112 11.87 14.62 2.57
N THR A 113 12.18 14.20 1.33
CA THR A 113 12.17 15.07 0.15
C THR A 113 10.80 15.16 -0.53
N VAL A 114 9.87 14.24 -0.23
CA VAL A 114 8.56 14.15 -0.90
C VAL A 114 7.37 14.34 0.04
N CYS A 115 7.52 14.02 1.33
CA CYS A 115 6.44 14.15 2.30
C CYS A 115 6.06 15.62 2.54
N SER A 116 4.79 15.83 2.85
CA SER A 116 4.24 17.16 3.13
C SER A 116 4.78 17.77 4.44
N SER A 117 5.11 16.91 5.41
CA SER A 117 5.63 17.26 6.73
C SER A 117 6.66 16.22 7.18
N VAL A 118 7.87 16.68 7.51
CA VAL A 118 8.93 15.82 8.07
C VAL A 118 8.61 15.43 9.52
N ASP A 119 7.85 16.27 10.23
CA ASP A 119 7.43 15.97 11.60
C ASP A 119 6.46 14.79 11.63
N ASP A 120 5.56 14.68 10.65
CA ASP A 120 4.62 13.56 10.53
C ASP A 120 5.37 12.24 10.33
N LEU A 121 6.49 12.22 9.59
CA LEU A 121 7.32 11.02 9.45
C LEU A 121 7.95 10.57 10.77
N LYS A 122 8.23 11.50 11.69
CA LYS A 122 8.84 11.21 13.01
C LYS A 122 7.81 10.97 14.11
N GLU A 123 6.60 11.49 13.94
CA GLU A 123 5.54 11.39 14.92
C GLU A 123 5.06 9.94 15.06
N ILE A 124 5.39 9.31 16.18
CA ILE A 124 5.02 7.93 16.47
C ILE A 124 3.50 7.77 16.43
N GLY A 125 3.02 6.87 15.57
CA GLY A 125 1.60 6.59 15.42
C GLY A 125 0.88 7.42 14.36
N SER A 126 1.55 8.42 13.77
CA SER A 126 1.02 9.09 12.57
C SER A 126 0.83 8.09 11.42
N SER A 127 0.05 8.45 10.42
CA SER A 127 -0.16 7.57 9.26
C SER A 127 1.08 7.48 8.40
N GLN A 128 1.84 8.57 8.28
CA GLN A 128 3.08 8.68 7.53
C GLN A 128 4.19 7.86 8.19
N GLN A 129 4.33 7.93 9.51
CA GLN A 129 5.29 7.13 10.26
C GLN A 129 4.96 5.63 10.18
N ARG A 130 3.68 5.25 10.29
CA ARG A 130 3.26 3.85 10.12
C ARG A 130 3.51 3.32 8.70
N ALA A 131 3.22 4.12 7.68
CA ALA A 131 3.51 3.77 6.28
C ALA A 131 5.01 3.65 6.01
N TYR A 132 5.80 4.55 6.59
CA TYR A 132 7.27 4.52 6.54
C TYR A 132 7.81 3.24 7.18
N ALA A 133 7.40 2.92 8.40
CA ALA A 133 7.83 1.69 9.08
C ALA A 133 7.41 0.43 8.29
N TRP A 134 6.20 0.42 7.74
CA TRP A 134 5.74 -0.70 6.92
C TRP A 134 6.60 -0.90 5.66
N ILE A 135 6.89 0.16 4.88
CA ILE A 135 7.64 0.03 3.62
C ILE A 135 9.13 -0.31 3.84
N THR A 136 9.68 -0.01 5.02
CA THR A 136 11.06 -0.36 5.38
C THR A 136 11.18 -1.76 5.96
N GLU A 137 10.24 -2.19 6.81
CA GLU A 137 10.39 -3.40 7.63
C GLU A 137 9.51 -4.57 7.19
N GLU A 138 8.29 -4.30 6.73
CA GLU A 138 7.24 -5.32 6.55
C GLU A 138 6.92 -5.61 5.08
N ASP A 139 7.14 -4.64 4.19
CA ASP A 139 6.78 -4.76 2.78
C ASP A 139 7.59 -5.88 2.10
N GLY A 140 6.91 -6.97 1.71
CA GLY A 140 7.56 -8.15 1.12
C GLY A 140 8.19 -7.92 -0.25
N LEU A 141 7.84 -6.84 -0.97
CA LEU A 141 8.52 -6.50 -2.23
C LEU A 141 9.94 -5.96 -1.99
N GLN A 142 10.20 -5.38 -0.81
CA GLN A 142 11.50 -4.82 -0.43
C GLN A 142 12.14 -3.99 -1.56
N LEU A 143 11.34 -3.14 -2.21
CA LEU A 143 11.79 -2.30 -3.32
C LEU A 143 13.09 -1.55 -2.93
N LYS A 144 14.01 -1.42 -3.88
CA LYS A 144 15.25 -0.64 -3.66
C LYS A 144 14.87 0.79 -3.32
N ILE A 145 15.44 1.35 -2.25
CA ILE A 145 15.16 2.74 -1.88
C ILE A 145 15.76 3.66 -2.96
N PRO A 146 14.95 4.53 -3.60
CA PRO A 146 15.46 5.49 -4.58
C PRO A 146 16.38 6.51 -3.92
N LYS A 147 17.38 6.99 -4.66
CA LYS A 147 18.25 8.10 -4.24
C LYS A 147 17.67 9.45 -4.61
N SER A 148 16.85 9.50 -5.67
CA SER A 148 16.23 10.70 -6.22
C SER A 148 14.88 10.37 -6.88
N LEU A 149 14.02 11.38 -7.07
CA LEU A 149 12.78 11.28 -7.85
C LEU A 149 13.01 10.94 -9.33
N THR A 150 14.24 11.11 -9.81
CA THR A 150 14.64 10.78 -11.19
C THR A 150 14.98 9.31 -11.39
N ASP A 151 15.07 8.53 -10.32
CA ASP A 151 15.39 7.10 -10.41
C ASP A 151 14.19 6.32 -10.97
N ASP A 152 14.45 5.34 -11.83
CA ASP A 152 13.40 4.58 -12.56
C ASP A 152 12.34 3.95 -11.64
N ASN A 153 12.72 3.58 -10.42
CA ASN A 153 11.83 2.94 -9.46
C ASN A 153 11.20 3.92 -8.45
N ALA A 154 11.50 5.22 -8.54
CA ALA A 154 11.01 6.23 -7.61
C ALA A 154 9.49 6.33 -7.64
N SER A 155 8.88 6.33 -8.83
CA SER A 155 7.42 6.39 -9.00
C SER A 155 6.72 5.22 -8.31
N THR A 156 7.20 3.99 -8.52
CA THR A 156 6.65 2.79 -7.87
C THR A 156 6.83 2.82 -6.35
N PHE A 157 8.02 3.20 -5.87
CA PHE A 157 8.28 3.30 -4.43
C PHE A 157 7.39 4.34 -3.75
N VAL A 158 7.29 5.55 -4.33
CA VAL A 158 6.44 6.63 -3.83
C VAL A 158 4.97 6.21 -3.86
N SER A 159 4.50 5.64 -4.97
CA SER A 159 3.11 5.18 -5.09
C SER A 159 2.76 4.18 -4.01
N ARG A 160 3.65 3.21 -3.76
CA ARG A 160 3.45 2.19 -2.73
C ARG A 160 3.43 2.78 -1.32
N TYR A 161 4.31 3.74 -1.03
CA TYR A 161 4.29 4.49 0.22
C TYR A 161 2.98 5.28 0.40
N VAL A 162 2.56 6.05 -0.61
CA VAL A 162 1.32 6.85 -0.57
C VAL A 162 0.10 5.97 -0.33
N LEU A 163 0.00 4.83 -0.99
CA LEU A 163 -1.10 3.90 -0.79
C LEU A 163 -1.10 3.30 0.63
N ALA A 164 0.08 3.09 1.23
CA ALA A 164 0.17 2.70 2.63
C ALA A 164 -0.25 3.83 3.59
N VAL A 165 0.12 5.08 3.30
CA VAL A 165 -0.38 6.25 4.05
C VAL A 165 -1.90 6.32 3.99
N LEU A 166 -2.49 6.15 2.80
CA LEU A 166 -3.95 6.11 2.61
C LEU A 166 -4.59 5.01 3.46
N TYR A 167 -4.01 3.81 3.49
CA TYR A 167 -4.49 2.73 4.33
C TYR A 167 -4.49 3.12 5.81
N PHE A 168 -3.39 3.65 6.34
CA PHE A 168 -3.29 3.99 7.75
C PHE A 168 -4.10 5.23 8.15
N ALA A 169 -4.25 6.20 7.24
CA ALA A 169 -4.99 7.44 7.45
C ALA A 169 -6.50 7.25 7.41
N LEU A 170 -6.98 6.30 6.61
CA LEU A 170 -8.41 6.13 6.34
C LEU A 170 -9.02 4.90 7.03
N ASP A 171 -8.38 4.45 8.11
CA ASP A 171 -8.79 3.30 8.94
C ASP A 171 -8.89 1.99 8.13
N GLY A 172 -7.86 1.72 7.31
CA GLY A 172 -7.77 0.60 6.37
C GLY A 172 -8.02 -0.78 6.97
N SER A 173 -7.77 -0.94 8.27
CA SER A 173 -8.10 -2.17 9.00
C SER A 173 -9.60 -2.48 9.03
N LYS A 174 -10.46 -1.48 8.81
CA LYS A 174 -11.92 -1.57 8.86
C LYS A 174 -12.62 -1.39 7.50
N TRP A 175 -11.86 -1.26 6.41
CA TRP A 175 -12.45 -1.23 5.08
C TRP A 175 -13.23 -2.51 4.80
N SER A 176 -14.33 -2.38 4.06
CA SER A 176 -15.19 -3.50 3.67
C SER A 176 -14.42 -4.48 2.79
N GLU A 177 -13.69 -3.95 1.81
CA GLU A 177 -12.86 -4.65 0.85
C GLU A 177 -11.44 -4.06 0.88
N LYS A 178 -10.45 -4.94 1.04
CA LYS A 178 -9.04 -4.52 1.19
C LYS A 178 -8.17 -4.87 0.00
N PHE A 179 -8.68 -5.57 -1.02
CA PHE A 179 -8.01 -5.88 -2.29
C PHE A 179 -6.48 -5.98 -2.21
N ASN A 180 -5.92 -6.92 -1.44
CA ASN A 180 -4.46 -7.10 -1.29
C ASN A 180 -3.64 -5.91 -0.76
N PHE A 181 -4.25 -4.85 -0.24
CA PHE A 181 -3.56 -3.72 0.39
C PHE A 181 -2.58 -4.18 1.47
N LEU A 182 -1.40 -3.56 1.47
CA LEU A 182 -0.29 -3.87 2.38
C LEU A 182 0.21 -5.33 2.32
N THR A 183 -0.10 -6.07 1.25
CA THR A 183 0.50 -7.39 1.01
C THR A 183 1.72 -7.28 0.10
N GLN A 184 2.47 -8.37 -0.01
CA GLN A 184 3.68 -8.47 -0.83
C GLN A 184 3.45 -8.45 -2.35
N VAL A 185 2.21 -8.29 -2.83
CA VAL A 185 1.95 -8.12 -4.27
C VAL A 185 2.05 -6.67 -4.67
N ASP A 186 2.35 -6.45 -5.95
CA ASP A 186 2.39 -5.12 -6.54
C ASP A 186 1.05 -4.37 -6.37
N ALA A 187 1.12 -3.05 -6.21
CA ALA A 187 -0.06 -2.22 -5.99
C ALA A 187 -1.08 -2.32 -7.12
N CYS A 188 -0.64 -2.64 -8.33
CA CYS A 188 -1.50 -2.83 -9.50
C CYS A 188 -2.33 -4.12 -9.45
N ALA A 189 -2.03 -5.02 -8.51
CA ALA A 189 -2.86 -6.18 -8.19
C ALA A 189 -3.84 -5.89 -7.02
N TRP A 190 -3.94 -4.64 -6.57
CA TRP A 190 -4.84 -4.23 -5.49
C TRP A 190 -6.23 -3.83 -6.01
N ALA A 191 -6.77 -4.63 -6.93
CA ALA A 191 -8.08 -4.42 -7.55
C ALA A 191 -8.98 -5.66 -7.46
N SER A 192 -10.28 -5.46 -7.64
CA SER A 192 -11.27 -6.53 -7.74
C SER A 192 -11.11 -7.33 -9.04
N VAL A 193 -11.13 -8.65 -8.92
CA VAL A 193 -11.02 -9.60 -10.04
C VAL A 193 -12.35 -9.72 -10.81
N TYR A 194 -13.48 -9.26 -10.23
CA TYR A 194 -14.82 -9.48 -10.78
C TYR A 194 -15.39 -8.26 -11.48
N GLY A 195 -14.86 -7.93 -12.66
CA GLY A 195 -15.53 -7.12 -13.71
C GLY A 195 -16.05 -5.73 -13.34
N SER A 196 -15.83 -5.26 -12.12
CA SER A 196 -16.21 -3.96 -11.57
C SER A 196 -14.95 -3.38 -10.95
N THR A 197 -14.42 -2.32 -11.54
CA THR A 197 -13.08 -1.75 -11.30
C THR A 197 -12.97 -1.04 -9.96
N TYR A 198 -13.07 -1.78 -8.85
CA TYR A 198 -12.75 -1.31 -7.51
C TYR A 198 -11.29 -1.61 -7.17
N GLY A 199 -10.65 -0.71 -6.44
CA GLY A 199 -9.27 -0.78 -5.99
C GLY A 199 -8.33 0.10 -6.82
N ILE A 200 -7.13 -0.41 -7.10
CA ILE A 200 -6.03 0.31 -7.76
C ILE A 200 -5.79 -0.26 -9.15
N LEU A 201 -5.91 0.57 -10.18
CA LEU A 201 -5.49 0.22 -11.54
C LEU A 201 -4.27 1.02 -11.94
N CYS A 202 -3.37 0.35 -12.65
CA CYS A 202 -2.14 0.96 -13.14
C CYS A 202 -2.06 0.98 -14.65
N ASN A 203 -1.27 1.93 -15.16
CA ASN A 203 -0.91 2.01 -16.56
C ASN A 203 0.20 0.98 -16.90
N ALA A 204 0.65 0.99 -18.16
CA ALA A 204 1.71 0.08 -18.62
C ALA A 204 3.08 0.29 -17.94
N GLN A 205 3.25 1.40 -17.22
CA GLN A 205 4.45 1.75 -16.47
C GLN A 205 4.32 1.39 -14.97
N PHE A 206 3.27 0.65 -14.59
CA PHE A 206 2.98 0.28 -13.20
C PHE A 206 2.72 1.48 -12.28
N GLU A 207 2.24 2.59 -12.84
CA GLU A 207 1.84 3.76 -12.07
C GLU A 207 0.32 3.78 -11.87
N PRO A 208 -0.18 4.02 -10.64
CA PRO A 208 -1.61 4.14 -10.41
C PRO A 208 -2.23 5.28 -11.23
N TYR A 209 -3.19 4.94 -12.09
CA TYR A 209 -3.97 5.93 -12.83
C TYR A 209 -5.43 5.97 -12.37
N SER A 210 -5.92 4.93 -11.69
CA SER A 210 -7.27 4.90 -11.13
C SER A 210 -7.27 4.35 -9.71
N ILE A 211 -7.97 5.06 -8.83
CA ILE A 211 -8.28 4.63 -7.46
C ILE A 211 -9.80 4.72 -7.30
N ASP A 212 -10.45 3.57 -7.15
CA ASP A 212 -11.88 3.48 -6.85
C ASP A 212 -12.09 2.72 -5.54
N MET A 213 -12.51 3.44 -4.50
CA MET A 213 -12.79 2.87 -3.17
C MET A 213 -14.23 3.21 -2.76
N THR A 214 -15.15 3.19 -3.73
CA THR A 214 -16.57 3.44 -3.52
C THR A 214 -17.16 2.53 -2.45
N LEU A 215 -17.94 3.10 -1.54
CA LEU A 215 -18.68 2.37 -0.50
C LEU A 215 -17.81 1.44 0.36
N ASN A 216 -16.54 1.81 0.58
CA ASN A 216 -15.56 0.95 1.22
C ASN A 216 -15.30 1.28 2.70
N SER A 217 -16.22 2.01 3.33
CA SER A 217 -16.17 2.37 4.75
C SER A 217 -14.93 3.17 5.18
N LEU A 218 -14.31 3.92 4.25
CA LEU A 218 -13.15 4.77 4.55
C LEU A 218 -13.55 5.85 5.57
N LYS A 219 -12.73 6.07 6.61
CA LYS A 219 -12.98 7.08 7.64
C LYS A 219 -11.71 7.83 7.99
N GLY A 220 -11.78 9.16 8.02
CA GLY A 220 -10.63 10.00 8.35
C GLY A 220 -10.54 11.21 7.43
N PHE A 221 -9.32 11.70 7.24
CA PHE A 221 -8.98 12.84 6.37
C PHE A 221 -8.16 12.33 5.19
N ILE A 222 -8.39 12.88 4.00
CA ILE A 222 -7.57 12.56 2.83
C ILE A 222 -6.14 13.09 3.10
N PRO A 223 -5.11 12.22 3.15
CA PRO A 223 -3.75 12.66 3.41
C PRO A 223 -3.20 13.49 2.23
N PRO A 224 -2.41 14.54 2.50
CA PRO A 224 -1.83 15.39 1.46
C PRO A 224 -0.92 14.63 0.48
N GLU A 225 -0.33 13.51 0.90
CA GLU A 225 0.52 12.64 0.08
C GLU A 225 -0.21 12.07 -1.16
N ILE A 226 -1.55 12.09 -1.19
CA ILE A 226 -2.31 11.70 -2.39
C ILE A 226 -1.88 12.52 -3.63
N GLY A 227 -1.47 13.77 -3.42
CA GLY A 227 -0.99 14.67 -4.48
C GLY A 227 0.29 14.22 -5.19
N LEU A 228 1.01 13.23 -4.63
CA LEU A 228 2.22 12.65 -5.22
C LEU A 228 1.91 11.62 -6.32
N LEU A 229 0.65 11.18 -6.45
CA LEU A 229 0.22 10.25 -7.50
C LEU A 229 -0.04 11.01 -8.81
N THR A 230 1.00 11.57 -9.41
CA THR A 230 0.88 12.49 -10.56
C THR A 230 0.29 11.85 -11.81
N SER A 231 0.33 10.53 -11.93
CA SER A 231 -0.27 9.75 -13.03
C SER A 231 -1.76 9.45 -12.81
N LEU A 232 -2.34 9.87 -11.68
CA LEU A 232 -3.74 9.61 -11.35
C LEU A 232 -4.69 10.40 -12.26
N GLU A 233 -5.57 9.67 -12.92
CA GLU A 233 -6.61 10.18 -13.82
C GLU A 233 -8.01 10.07 -13.20
N ILE A 234 -8.24 9.04 -12.38
CA ILE A 234 -9.54 8.73 -11.80
C ILE A 234 -9.39 8.55 -10.29
N LEU A 235 -10.14 9.36 -9.53
CA LEU A 235 -10.26 9.23 -8.08
C LEU A 235 -11.74 9.17 -7.67
N VAL A 236 -12.20 8.00 -7.26
CA VAL A 236 -13.57 7.74 -6.85
C VAL A 236 -13.59 7.26 -5.40
N LEU A 237 -14.08 8.11 -4.50
CA LEU A 237 -14.21 7.86 -3.06
C LEU A 237 -15.66 8.00 -2.58
N THR A 238 -16.62 7.81 -3.49
CA THR A 238 -18.05 7.98 -3.26
C THR A 238 -18.56 7.11 -2.12
N GLY A 239 -19.42 7.67 -1.25
CA GLY A 239 -20.15 6.89 -0.25
C GLY A 239 -19.29 6.41 0.92
N ASN A 240 -18.35 7.23 1.36
CA ASN A 240 -17.47 6.95 2.49
C ASN A 240 -17.72 7.91 3.68
N GLY A 241 -16.96 7.74 4.75
CA GLY A 241 -16.97 8.59 5.95
C GLY A 241 -15.82 9.59 6.01
N LEU A 242 -15.35 10.10 4.86
CA LEU A 242 -14.26 11.07 4.79
C LEU A 242 -14.69 12.43 5.33
N LYS A 243 -13.77 13.13 6.00
CA LYS A 243 -14.01 14.39 6.71
C LYS A 243 -12.93 15.42 6.38
N GLY A 244 -13.23 16.67 6.72
CA GLY A 244 -12.30 17.80 6.58
C GLY A 244 -12.19 18.34 5.16
N PRO A 245 -11.28 19.29 4.93
CA PRO A 245 -11.03 19.89 3.62
C PRO A 245 -10.29 18.96 2.69
N LEU A 246 -10.38 19.24 1.38
CA LEU A 246 -9.49 18.65 0.40
C LEU A 246 -8.09 19.24 0.55
N PRO A 247 -7.03 18.41 0.59
CA PRO A 247 -5.67 18.92 0.74
C PRO A 247 -5.24 19.74 -0.48
N LEU A 248 -4.53 20.85 -0.24
CA LEU A 248 -3.99 21.73 -1.30
C LEU A 248 -3.08 20.95 -2.27
N GLN A 249 -2.38 19.93 -1.76
CA GLN A 249 -1.45 19.08 -2.49
C GLN A 249 -2.12 18.32 -3.65
N MET A 250 -3.45 18.15 -3.63
CA MET A 250 -4.18 17.61 -4.78
C MET A 250 -4.05 18.50 -6.04
N GLU A 251 -3.56 19.74 -5.93
CA GLU A 251 -3.11 20.55 -7.06
C GLU A 251 -2.08 19.81 -7.94
N GLY A 252 -1.28 18.89 -7.37
CA GLY A 252 -0.30 18.08 -8.08
C GLY A 252 -0.88 17.03 -9.03
N LEU A 253 -2.18 16.72 -8.92
CA LEU A 253 -2.87 15.71 -9.73
C LEU A 253 -3.22 16.23 -11.13
N LYS A 254 -2.22 16.66 -11.90
CA LYS A 254 -2.42 17.36 -13.19
C LYS A 254 -3.08 16.51 -14.28
N ASN A 255 -3.13 15.19 -14.12
CA ASN A 255 -3.78 14.27 -15.05
C ASN A 255 -5.22 13.89 -14.63
N LEU A 256 -5.70 14.40 -13.50
CA LEU A 256 -7.00 14.03 -12.94
C LEU A 256 -8.13 14.53 -13.86
N GLN A 257 -8.95 13.58 -14.32
CA GLN A 257 -10.11 13.79 -15.20
C GLN A 257 -11.41 13.53 -14.45
N VAL A 258 -11.41 12.56 -13.52
CA VAL A 258 -12.59 12.15 -12.76
C VAL A 258 -12.30 12.28 -11.27
N LEU A 259 -13.06 13.14 -10.60
CA LEU A 259 -13.04 13.28 -9.15
C LEU A 259 -14.46 13.10 -8.60
N GLN A 260 -14.72 11.98 -7.94
CA GLN A 260 -16.01 11.70 -7.30
C GLN A 260 -15.83 11.52 -5.80
N LEU A 261 -16.37 12.48 -5.05
CA LEU A 261 -16.26 12.55 -3.59
C LEU A 261 -17.62 12.67 -2.90
N ASN A 262 -18.72 12.53 -3.64
CA ASN A 262 -20.07 12.69 -3.11
C ASN A 262 -20.40 11.63 -2.06
N SER A 263 -21.40 11.92 -1.23
CA SER A 263 -21.80 11.06 -0.11
C SER A 263 -20.66 10.83 0.90
N ASN A 264 -19.95 11.91 1.24
CA ASN A 264 -18.96 11.98 2.34
C ASN A 264 -19.33 13.12 3.32
N GLN A 265 -18.50 13.35 4.33
CA GLN A 265 -18.64 14.42 5.34
C GLN A 265 -17.53 15.48 5.20
N LEU A 266 -17.12 15.74 3.95
CA LEU A 266 -16.10 16.74 3.63
C LEU A 266 -16.59 18.15 3.98
N THR A 267 -15.67 19.00 4.45
CA THR A 267 -15.92 20.38 4.87
C THR A 267 -14.91 21.33 4.22
N GLY A 268 -15.01 22.63 4.49
CA GLY A 268 -14.11 23.63 3.92
C GLY A 268 -14.59 24.20 2.59
N ASP A 269 -13.80 25.11 2.02
CA ASP A 269 -14.14 25.82 0.79
C ASP A 269 -13.89 24.94 -0.44
N ILE A 270 -14.57 25.26 -1.54
CA ILE A 270 -14.26 24.69 -2.87
C ILE A 270 -12.82 25.12 -3.22
N PRO A 271 -11.87 24.19 -3.36
CA PRO A 271 -10.48 24.59 -3.54
C PRO A 271 -10.24 25.27 -4.88
N THR A 272 -9.49 26.36 -4.87
CA THR A 272 -9.15 27.11 -6.09
C THR A 272 -8.32 26.29 -7.07
N TRP A 273 -7.52 25.33 -6.59
CA TRP A 273 -6.72 24.46 -7.44
C TRP A 273 -7.55 23.57 -8.37
N LEU A 274 -8.86 23.37 -8.12
CA LEU A 274 -9.75 22.68 -9.06
C LEU A 274 -9.78 23.38 -10.42
N SER A 275 -9.64 24.71 -10.43
CA SER A 275 -9.56 25.49 -11.68
C SER A 275 -8.23 25.31 -12.43
N SER A 276 -7.21 24.76 -11.78
CA SER A 276 -5.89 24.49 -12.38
C SER A 276 -5.80 23.11 -13.05
N LEU A 277 -6.82 22.26 -12.89
CA LEU A 277 -6.93 20.99 -13.59
C LEU A 277 -7.37 21.25 -15.02
N THR A 278 -6.62 20.72 -15.99
CA THR A 278 -6.79 21.06 -17.41
C THR A 278 -7.20 19.88 -18.29
N LYS A 279 -7.39 18.70 -17.71
CA LYS A 279 -7.72 17.46 -18.42
C LYS A 279 -9.22 17.18 -18.38
#